data_AF-A0A3M8EN44-F1
#
_entry.id   AF-A0A3M8EN44-F1
#
_cell.length_a   1.000
_cell.length_b   1.000
_cell.length_c   1.000
_cell.angle_alpha   90.00
_cell.angle_beta   90.00
_cell.angle_gamma   90.00
#
_symmetry.space_group_name_H-M   'P 1'
#
loop_
_entity.id
_entity.type
_entity.pdbx_description
1 polymer ?
#
loop_
_entity_poly.entity_id
_entity_poly.type
_entity_poly.pdbx_seq_one_letter_code
_entity_poly.pdbx_strand_id
1 'polypeptide(L)'
;MKTNKLYFIIGLLLLQGQFAYSQKISIELSAKWVKGYDVFEKDSTIYYPELIITYRNNSDSNLYFPKVSNSRCGLPNLPYGTLFQYPIGEYLNPNYLKRAKNHGNYSNNNYTVEISNSAHLFKGWYVYNDTVDFSFSHAIDFVNDELADIYEYIYRENCRENNDSSNMLKTHYSTSEITPENILHKFKDLFVFLKPGEIYQDNYNLVAFKLLKGNFTFCVEPFLPDYIYAELFNKIKTPLPKVVGEYNLYSGNVNSDKITIAF
;
A
#
# COMPACT_ATOMS: atom_id res chain seq x y z
N MET A 1 -54.80 -22.75 -8.01
CA MET A 1 -53.71 -22.67 -9.03
C MET A 1 -53.09 -21.29 -9.22
N LYS A 2 -53.79 -20.16 -8.99
CA LYS A 2 -53.22 -18.81 -9.16
C LYS A 2 -52.21 -18.38 -8.08
N THR A 3 -52.41 -18.82 -6.83
CA THR A 3 -51.57 -18.43 -5.68
C THR A 3 -50.16 -19.03 -5.75
N ASN A 4 -50.01 -20.26 -6.23
CA ASN A 4 -48.70 -20.91 -6.35
C ASN A 4 -47.79 -20.28 -7.42
N LYS A 5 -48.37 -19.69 -8.48
CA LYS A 5 -47.60 -18.92 -9.47
C LYS A 5 -47.02 -17.64 -8.89
N LEU A 6 -47.76 -16.97 -7.99
CA LEU A 6 -47.31 -15.72 -7.36
C LEU A 6 -46.12 -15.97 -6.44
N TYR A 7 -46.15 -17.02 -5.60
CA TYR A 7 -45.03 -17.39 -4.75
C TYR A 7 -43.79 -17.82 -5.54
N PHE A 8 -43.98 -18.49 -6.68
CA PHE A 8 -42.87 -18.88 -7.56
C PHE A 8 -42.20 -17.65 -8.20
N ILE A 9 -42.98 -16.66 -8.63
CA ILE A 9 -42.47 -15.40 -9.19
C ILE A 9 -41.76 -14.57 -8.12
N ILE A 10 -42.31 -14.48 -6.90
CA ILE A 10 -41.66 -13.80 -5.77
C ILE A 10 -40.36 -14.50 -5.39
N GLY A 11 -40.33 -15.84 -5.38
CA GLY A 11 -39.12 -16.62 -5.13
C GLY A 11 -38.04 -16.39 -6.19
N LEU A 12 -38.41 -16.30 -7.46
CA LEU A 12 -37.49 -15.96 -8.57
C LEU A 12 -36.97 -14.52 -8.49
N LEU A 13 -37.80 -13.55 -8.11
CA LEU A 13 -37.39 -12.16 -7.89
C LEU A 13 -36.45 -12.02 -6.68
N LEU A 14 -36.68 -12.79 -5.61
CA LEU A 14 -35.80 -12.85 -4.44
C LEU A 14 -34.46 -13.55 -4.75
N LEU A 15 -34.47 -14.59 -5.59
CA LEU A 15 -33.25 -15.23 -6.09
C LEU A 15 -32.46 -14.32 -7.06
N GLN A 16 -33.14 -13.53 -7.89
CA GLN A 16 -32.50 -12.48 -8.69
C GLN A 16 -31.94 -11.35 -7.81
N GLY A 17 -32.58 -11.04 -6.68
CA GLY A 17 -32.05 -10.14 -5.66
C GLY A 17 -30.84 -10.69 -4.90
N GLN A 18 -30.62 -12.01 -4.91
CA GLN A 18 -29.42 -12.66 -4.35
C GLN A 18 -28.26 -12.79 -5.35
N PHE A 19 -28.49 -12.57 -6.65
CA PHE A 19 -27.45 -12.10 -7.56
C PHE A 19 -27.16 -10.60 -7.34
N ALA A 20 -27.28 -10.14 -6.08
CA ALA A 20 -26.68 -8.90 -5.64
C ALA A 20 -25.20 -8.96 -6.02
N TYR A 21 -24.84 -8.17 -7.03
CA TYR A 21 -23.50 -7.94 -7.54
C TYR A 21 -22.46 -8.20 -6.44
N SER A 22 -21.86 -9.38 -6.46
CA SER A 22 -20.69 -9.64 -5.64
C SER A 22 -19.59 -8.78 -6.26
N GLN A 23 -19.48 -7.55 -5.77
CA GLN A 23 -18.33 -6.73 -6.09
C GLN A 23 -17.11 -7.55 -5.63
N LYS A 24 -16.25 -7.91 -6.58
CA LYS A 24 -15.13 -8.79 -6.33
C LYS A 24 -13.87 -8.14 -6.87
N ILE A 25 -13.09 -7.59 -5.96
CA ILE A 25 -11.72 -7.15 -6.24
C ILE A 25 -10.76 -8.28 -5.86
N SER A 26 -9.77 -8.55 -6.70
CA SER A 26 -8.57 -9.28 -6.30
C SER A 26 -7.38 -8.35 -6.22
N ILE A 27 -6.53 -8.59 -5.22
CA ILE A 27 -5.24 -7.94 -5.05
C ILE A 27 -4.19 -9.05 -5.04
N GLU A 28 -3.42 -9.14 -6.11
CA GLU A 28 -2.44 -10.21 -6.35
C GLU A 28 -1.01 -9.66 -6.21
N LEU A 29 -0.17 -10.35 -5.46
CA LEU A 29 1.23 -10.03 -5.23
C LEU A 29 2.11 -10.94 -6.10
N SER A 30 3.04 -10.32 -6.83
CA SER A 30 4.07 -11.06 -7.56
C SER A 30 5.40 -10.34 -7.48
N ALA A 31 6.47 -11.02 -7.89
CA ALA A 31 7.80 -10.42 -7.93
C ALA A 31 8.48 -10.70 -9.27
N LYS A 32 9.24 -9.72 -9.75
CA LYS A 32 10.11 -9.88 -10.92
C LYS A 32 11.50 -9.34 -10.60
N TRP A 33 12.54 -10.00 -11.09
CA TRP A 33 13.91 -9.51 -10.97
C TRP A 33 14.21 -8.52 -12.09
N VAL A 34 14.71 -7.35 -11.72
CA VAL A 34 15.08 -6.30 -12.67
C VAL A 34 16.55 -5.93 -12.50
N LYS A 35 17.13 -5.39 -13.57
CA LYS A 35 18.48 -4.83 -13.59
C LYS A 35 18.40 -3.35 -13.21
N GLY A 36 19.24 -2.90 -12.28
CA GLY A 36 19.38 -1.50 -11.91
C GLY A 36 20.77 -1.16 -11.42
N TYR A 37 20.97 0.07 -10.94
CA TYR A 37 22.26 0.52 -10.41
C TYR A 37 22.38 0.16 -8.93
N ASP A 38 23.60 -0.09 -8.48
CA ASP A 38 23.89 -0.16 -7.06
C ASP A 38 23.67 1.22 -6.45
N VAL A 39 22.88 1.25 -5.38
CA VAL A 39 22.48 2.49 -4.71
C VAL A 39 23.65 3.16 -4.00
N PHE A 40 24.69 2.41 -3.63
CA PHE A 40 25.89 2.91 -2.97
C PHE A 40 27.12 3.01 -3.89
N GLU A 41 27.09 2.34 -5.04
CA GLU A 41 28.15 2.31 -6.04
C GLU A 41 27.56 2.53 -7.45
N LYS A 42 27.26 3.78 -7.83
CA LYS A 42 26.48 4.10 -9.06
C LYS A 42 27.06 3.54 -10.38
N ASP A 43 28.35 3.23 -10.43
CA ASP A 43 29.01 2.61 -11.59
C ASP A 43 28.83 1.08 -11.66
N SER A 44 28.28 0.48 -10.61
CA SER A 44 27.99 -0.94 -10.51
C SER A 44 26.53 -1.23 -10.87
N THR A 45 26.31 -2.38 -11.53
CA THR A 45 24.97 -2.87 -11.83
C THR A 45 24.62 -4.01 -10.89
N ILE A 46 23.43 -3.96 -10.31
CA ILE A 46 22.85 -5.03 -9.51
C ILE A 46 21.53 -5.52 -10.10
N TYR A 47 21.14 -6.74 -9.74
CA TYR A 47 19.79 -7.25 -9.94
C TYR A 47 19.04 -7.25 -8.61
N TYR A 48 17.85 -6.68 -8.56
CA TYR A 48 16.99 -6.72 -7.37
C TYR A 48 15.55 -7.04 -7.78
N PRO A 49 14.73 -7.58 -6.87
CA PRO A 49 13.33 -7.83 -7.19
C PRO A 49 12.51 -6.55 -7.04
N GLU A 50 11.50 -6.44 -7.89
CA GLU A 50 10.38 -5.52 -7.72
C GLU A 50 9.16 -6.32 -7.27
N LEU A 51 8.50 -5.87 -6.19
CA LEU A 51 7.17 -6.34 -5.83
C LEU A 51 6.14 -5.66 -6.73
N ILE A 52 5.22 -6.44 -7.28
CA ILE A 52 4.13 -5.96 -8.12
C ILE A 52 2.83 -6.22 -7.37
N ILE A 53 2.07 -5.16 -7.10
CA ILE A 53 0.72 -5.23 -6.54
C ILE A 53 -0.25 -5.04 -7.69
N THR A 54 -1.01 -6.09 -8.01
CA THR A 54 -1.97 -6.11 -9.11
C THR A 54 -3.39 -6.03 -8.56
N TYR A 55 -4.12 -4.99 -8.91
CA TYR A 55 -5.53 -4.82 -8.58
C TYR A 55 -6.36 -5.20 -9.80
N ARG A 56 -7.38 -6.03 -9.61
CA ARG A 56 -8.27 -6.47 -10.69
C ARG A 56 -9.72 -6.32 -10.28
N ASN A 57 -10.51 -5.73 -11.18
CA ASN A 57 -11.95 -5.67 -11.02
C ASN A 57 -12.61 -6.88 -11.69
N ASN A 58 -13.11 -7.81 -10.88
CA ASN A 58 -13.83 -9.00 -11.35
C ASN A 58 -15.36 -8.81 -11.30
N SER A 59 -15.82 -7.57 -11.19
CA SER A 59 -17.24 -7.19 -11.10
C SER A 59 -17.70 -6.58 -12.42
N ASP A 60 -19.02 -6.54 -12.63
CA ASP A 60 -19.64 -5.93 -13.81
C ASP A 60 -19.88 -4.41 -13.66
N SER A 61 -19.40 -3.80 -12.57
CA SER A 61 -19.52 -2.37 -12.30
C SER A 61 -18.17 -1.67 -12.28
N ASN A 62 -18.16 -0.38 -12.64
CA ASN A 62 -17.01 0.50 -12.41
C ASN A 62 -16.83 0.70 -10.91
N LEU A 63 -15.62 0.41 -10.41
CA LEU A 63 -15.30 0.48 -8.98
C LEU A 63 -14.13 1.42 -8.72
N TYR A 64 -14.18 2.11 -7.59
CA TYR A 64 -13.03 2.78 -7.03
C TYR A 64 -12.85 2.45 -5.54
N PHE A 65 -11.60 2.48 -5.09
CA PHE A 65 -11.24 2.20 -3.70
C PHE A 65 -9.86 2.79 -3.37
N PRO A 66 -9.54 3.01 -2.08
CA PRO A 66 -8.20 3.42 -1.68
C PRO A 66 -7.18 2.37 -2.12
N LYS A 67 -6.05 2.79 -2.69
CA LYS A 67 -4.88 1.89 -2.87
C LYS A 67 -4.50 1.22 -1.55
N VAL A 68 -3.83 0.07 -1.60
CA VAL A 68 -3.26 -0.54 -0.38
C VAL A 68 -1.87 -0.04 -0.07
N SER A 69 -1.20 0.63 -1.00
CA SER A 69 0.08 1.29 -0.71
C SER A 69 0.25 2.54 -1.53
N ASN A 70 0.99 3.50 -0.97
CA ASN A 70 1.44 4.69 -1.68
C ASN A 70 2.92 4.50 -2.03
N SER A 71 3.29 4.96 -3.22
CA SER A 71 4.65 4.88 -3.70
C SER A 71 5.28 6.27 -3.77
N ARG A 72 6.53 6.39 -3.32
CA ARG A 72 7.37 7.56 -3.57
C ARG A 72 8.41 7.17 -4.61
N CYS A 73 8.11 7.41 -5.89
CA CYS A 73 8.99 7.06 -7.02
C CYS A 73 9.33 5.56 -7.12
N GLY A 74 8.34 4.67 -6.91
CA GLY A 74 8.55 3.22 -6.94
C GLY A 74 9.14 2.66 -5.64
N LEU A 75 9.24 3.46 -4.58
CA LEU A 75 9.77 3.03 -3.28
C LEU A 75 8.64 2.82 -2.26
N PRO A 76 8.73 1.79 -1.39
CA PRO A 76 7.78 1.60 -0.31
C PRO A 76 7.97 2.68 0.77
N ASN A 77 6.87 3.04 1.43
CA ASN A 77 6.91 3.92 2.60
C ASN A 77 7.04 3.06 3.86
N LEU A 78 8.10 3.22 4.63
CA LEU A 78 8.35 2.48 5.87
C LEU A 78 8.37 3.43 7.08
N PRO A 79 7.97 2.97 8.27
CA PRO A 79 8.12 3.74 9.51
C PRO A 79 9.62 3.88 9.87
N TYR A 80 9.99 5.03 10.43
CA TYR A 80 11.29 5.25 11.06
C TYR A 80 11.08 5.66 12.53
N GLY A 81 11.51 4.83 13.47
CA GLY A 81 11.20 4.98 14.89
C GLY A 81 9.69 5.15 15.12
N THR A 82 9.30 6.08 16.00
CA THR A 82 7.88 6.40 16.29
C THR A 82 7.27 7.46 15.37
N LEU A 83 8.00 7.96 14.35
CA LEU A 83 7.59 9.11 13.54
C LEU A 83 7.49 8.73 12.06
N PHE A 84 6.27 8.86 11.50
CA PHE A 84 5.96 8.64 10.08
C PHE A 84 6.44 9.76 9.14
N GLN A 85 7.58 10.40 9.40
CA GLN A 85 8.17 11.41 8.53
C GLN A 85 9.68 11.41 8.70
N TYR A 86 10.44 11.19 7.62
CA TYR A 86 11.86 11.51 7.61
C TYR A 86 12.00 13.03 7.71
N PRO A 87 12.49 13.57 8.83
CA PRO A 87 12.77 14.99 8.86
C PRO A 87 13.95 15.21 7.92
N ILE A 88 13.82 16.15 6.98
CA ILE A 88 14.91 16.61 6.09
C ILE A 88 16.22 16.82 6.87
N GLY A 89 16.14 17.18 8.16
CA GLY A 89 17.28 17.32 9.06
C GLY A 89 18.11 16.04 9.30
N GLU A 90 17.52 14.85 9.27
CA GLU A 90 18.26 13.60 9.45
C GLU A 90 19.06 13.20 8.21
N TYR A 91 18.57 13.47 6.99
CA TYR A 91 19.38 13.26 5.79
C TYR A 91 20.59 14.20 5.74
N LEU A 92 20.46 15.42 6.31
CA LEU A 92 21.57 16.36 6.46
C LEU A 92 22.57 15.96 7.54
N ASN A 93 22.28 14.92 8.33
CA ASN A 93 23.22 14.37 9.30
C ASN A 93 24.42 13.77 8.53
N PRO A 94 25.67 14.19 8.82
CA PRO A 94 26.84 13.66 8.13
C PRO A 94 27.03 12.15 8.32
N ASN A 95 26.39 11.57 9.34
CA ASN A 95 26.41 10.12 9.59
C ASN A 95 25.29 9.35 8.87
N TYR A 96 24.36 10.01 8.19
CA TYR A 96 23.21 9.35 7.55
C TYR A 96 23.65 8.29 6.53
N LEU A 97 24.52 8.67 5.60
CA LEU A 97 25.09 7.74 4.61
C LEU A 97 25.82 6.57 5.28
N LYS A 98 26.52 6.85 6.39
CA LYS A 98 27.22 5.81 7.14
C LYS A 98 26.23 4.81 7.76
N ARG A 99 25.07 5.25 8.26
CA ARG A 99 24.02 4.36 8.77
C ARG A 99 23.39 3.54 7.66
N ALA A 100 22.98 4.17 6.55
CA ALA A 100 22.41 3.48 5.41
C ALA A 100 23.37 2.40 4.84
N LYS A 101 24.68 2.64 4.85
CA LYS A 101 25.70 1.66 4.43
C LYS A 101 26.01 0.59 5.49
N ASN A 102 25.93 0.93 6.78
CA ASN A 102 26.24 0.02 7.89
C ASN A 102 24.98 -0.72 8.37
N HIS A 103 24.19 -1.20 7.42
CA HIS A 103 22.99 -1.96 7.72
C HIS A 103 23.32 -3.38 8.22
N GLY A 104 22.37 -4.01 8.91
CA GLY A 104 22.46 -5.37 9.41
C GLY A 104 22.45 -6.44 8.33
N ASN A 105 22.59 -7.68 8.78
CA ASN A 105 22.42 -8.89 7.97
C ASN A 105 21.44 -9.81 8.68
N TYR A 106 20.33 -10.10 8.00
CA TYR A 106 19.18 -10.80 8.55
C TYR A 106 18.93 -12.16 7.85
N SER A 107 19.96 -12.75 7.23
CA SER A 107 19.86 -14.00 6.45
C SER A 107 19.23 -15.21 7.14
N ASN A 108 19.16 -15.20 8.48
CA ASN A 108 18.60 -16.30 9.27
C ASN A 108 17.24 -15.95 9.89
N ASN A 109 16.66 -14.81 9.51
CA ASN A 109 15.45 -14.29 10.11
C ASN A 109 14.28 -14.37 9.11
N ASN A 110 13.09 -14.65 9.65
CA ASN A 110 11.84 -14.64 8.89
C ASN A 110 11.00 -13.47 9.36
N TYR A 111 10.46 -12.74 8.38
CA TYR A 111 9.67 -11.55 8.61
C TYR A 111 8.37 -11.61 7.82
N THR A 112 7.32 -11.10 8.42
CA THR A 112 6.08 -10.75 7.75
C THR A 112 6.09 -9.25 7.43
N VAL A 113 5.85 -8.91 6.15
CA VAL A 113 5.71 -7.54 5.67
C VAL A 113 4.24 -7.27 5.40
N GLU A 114 3.61 -6.50 6.27
CA GLU A 114 2.23 -6.05 6.13
C GLU A 114 2.18 -4.78 5.27
N ILE A 115 1.59 -4.90 4.10
CA ILE A 115 1.35 -3.80 3.16
C ILE A 115 0.03 -3.13 3.55
N SER A 116 0.16 -2.21 4.51
CA SER A 116 -0.81 -1.22 4.97
C SER A 116 -2.12 -1.71 5.59
N ASN A 117 -2.70 -0.77 6.36
CA ASN A 117 -4.14 -0.61 6.54
C ASN A 117 -4.66 0.52 5.63
N SER A 118 -5.49 0.18 4.66
CA SER A 118 -5.93 1.06 3.57
C SER A 118 -6.78 2.26 4.02
N ALA A 119 -7.21 2.33 5.28
CA ALA A 119 -7.87 3.48 5.88
C ALA A 119 -6.93 4.67 6.16
N HIS A 120 -5.62 4.44 6.29
CA HIS A 120 -4.68 5.49 6.64
C HIS A 120 -4.17 6.25 5.40
N LEU A 121 -3.85 7.54 5.53
CA LEU A 121 -3.14 8.28 4.47
C LEU A 121 -1.74 7.74 4.25
N PHE A 122 -1.04 7.43 5.34
CA PHE A 122 0.25 6.79 5.28
C PHE A 122 0.04 5.29 5.11
N LYS A 123 -0.06 4.90 3.83
CA LYS A 123 -0.18 3.51 3.43
C LYS A 123 1.20 2.85 3.38
N GLY A 124 1.81 2.81 4.56
CA GLY A 124 3.16 2.32 4.79
C GLY A 124 3.19 0.81 4.97
N TRP A 125 4.38 0.25 4.89
CA TRP A 125 4.66 -1.15 5.09
C TRP A 125 5.22 -1.34 6.51
N TYR A 126 4.80 -2.38 7.19
CA TYR A 126 5.34 -2.75 8.50
C TYR A 126 6.00 -4.11 8.40
N VAL A 127 7.22 -4.20 8.91
CA VAL A 127 7.98 -5.45 8.95
C VAL A 127 7.99 -5.98 10.38
N TYR A 128 7.44 -7.17 10.56
CA TYR A 128 7.37 -7.85 11.85
C TYR A 128 8.21 -9.11 11.81
N ASN A 129 8.96 -9.35 12.87
CA ASN A 129 9.69 -10.60 13.03
C ASN A 129 8.73 -11.71 13.46
N ASP A 130 8.72 -12.83 12.75
CA ASP A 130 7.79 -13.94 12.99
C ASP A 130 8.00 -14.63 14.35
N THR A 131 9.09 -14.32 15.05
CA THR A 131 9.45 -14.90 16.36
C THR A 131 9.03 -14.05 17.57
N VAL A 132 8.57 -12.81 17.36
CA VAL A 132 8.23 -11.88 18.45
C VAL A 132 6.74 -11.98 18.75
N ASP A 133 6.40 -12.26 20.01
CA ASP A 133 5.02 -12.29 20.48
C ASP A 133 4.39 -10.89 20.47
N PHE A 134 3.29 -10.73 19.74
CA PHE A 134 2.57 -9.47 19.53
C PHE A 134 1.97 -8.86 20.80
N SER A 135 2.06 -9.55 21.94
CA SER A 135 1.63 -9.08 23.26
C SER A 135 2.42 -7.84 23.75
N PHE A 136 3.60 -7.56 23.18
CA PHE A 136 4.34 -6.32 23.38
C PHE A 136 4.26 -5.42 22.15
N SER A 137 3.10 -4.79 21.96
CA SER A 137 2.99 -3.60 21.10
C SER A 137 4.11 -2.60 21.44
N HIS A 138 4.67 -1.93 20.43
CA HIS A 138 5.59 -0.77 20.45
C HIS A 138 7.06 -1.00 20.08
N ALA A 139 7.56 -2.23 19.92
CA ALA A 139 8.89 -2.43 19.34
C ALA A 139 8.78 -2.56 17.82
N ILE A 140 8.91 -1.44 17.10
CA ILE A 140 9.24 -1.48 15.68
C ILE A 140 10.61 -2.16 15.59
N ASP A 141 10.68 -3.30 14.91
CA ASP A 141 11.93 -4.05 14.77
C ASP A 141 12.95 -3.15 14.04
N PHE A 142 14.20 -3.15 14.50
CA PHE A 142 15.32 -2.38 13.94
C PHE A 142 15.42 -2.52 12.40
N VAL A 143 14.97 -3.66 11.85
CA VAL A 143 14.89 -3.86 10.41
C VAL A 143 14.07 -2.76 9.69
N ASN A 144 13.01 -2.23 10.30
CA ASN A 144 12.21 -1.16 9.71
C ASN A 144 13.01 0.13 9.61
N ASP A 145 13.74 0.51 10.65
CA ASP A 145 14.58 1.72 10.69
C ASP A 145 15.71 1.65 9.66
N GLU A 146 16.30 0.47 9.46
CA GLU A 146 17.35 0.27 8.44
C GLU A 146 16.78 0.29 7.02
N LEU A 147 15.65 -0.38 6.77
CA LEU A 147 14.97 -0.29 5.47
C LEU A 147 14.60 1.16 5.17
N ALA A 148 14.11 1.86 6.18
CA ALA A 148 13.74 3.26 6.14
C ALA A 148 14.92 4.16 5.75
N ASP A 149 16.05 4.03 6.44
CA ASP A 149 17.29 4.76 6.14
C ASP A 149 17.79 4.49 4.71
N ILE A 150 17.74 3.25 4.25
CA ILE A 150 18.18 2.91 2.88
C ILE A 150 17.24 3.54 1.84
N TYR A 151 15.92 3.43 1.99
CA TYR A 151 14.98 3.95 0.99
C TYR A 151 14.92 5.47 0.94
N GLU A 152 15.01 6.16 2.07
CA GLU A 152 15.09 7.62 2.07
C GLU A 152 16.40 8.10 1.43
N TYR A 153 17.53 7.39 1.63
CA TYR A 153 18.76 7.65 0.88
C TYR A 153 18.54 7.52 -0.64
N ILE A 154 17.97 6.40 -1.09
CA ILE A 154 17.70 6.14 -2.52
C ILE A 154 16.82 7.24 -3.12
N TYR A 155 15.76 7.62 -2.42
CA TYR A 155 14.87 8.68 -2.85
C TYR A 155 15.62 10.00 -3.06
N ARG A 156 16.41 10.41 -2.06
CA ARG A 156 17.11 11.70 -2.09
C ARG A 156 18.19 11.76 -3.17
N GLU A 157 18.82 10.64 -3.46
CA GLU A 157 19.86 10.56 -4.49
C GLU A 157 19.31 10.54 -5.92
N ASN A 158 18.13 9.95 -6.13
CA ASN A 158 17.64 9.63 -7.48
C ASN A 158 16.40 10.43 -7.90
N CYS A 159 15.66 11.00 -6.96
CA CYS A 159 14.36 11.65 -7.21
C CYS A 159 14.37 13.15 -6.91
N ARG A 160 15.58 13.75 -6.89
CA ARG A 160 15.86 15.11 -6.41
C ARG A 160 15.36 16.25 -7.31
N GLU A 161 14.80 15.96 -8.49
CA GLU A 161 14.37 16.99 -9.43
C GLU A 161 12.92 17.48 -9.16
N ASN A 162 12.84 18.73 -8.72
CA ASN A 162 11.73 19.70 -8.86
C ASN A 162 10.35 19.34 -8.26
N ASN A 163 10.09 19.89 -7.06
CA ASN A 163 8.80 20.11 -6.36
C ASN A 163 8.66 19.48 -4.96
N ASP A 164 9.77 19.20 -4.28
CA ASP A 164 9.74 18.71 -2.89
C ASP A 164 9.22 19.76 -1.86
N SER A 165 8.85 20.97 -2.30
CA SER A 165 8.29 22.03 -1.45
C SER A 165 6.78 22.22 -1.51
N SER A 166 6.04 21.64 -2.48
CA SER A 166 4.59 21.85 -2.60
C SER A 166 3.73 20.61 -2.34
N ASN A 167 4.31 19.41 -2.45
CA ASN A 167 3.61 18.13 -2.30
C ASN A 167 4.32 17.16 -1.34
N MET A 168 5.23 17.68 -0.49
CA MET A 168 5.79 16.91 0.61
C MET A 168 4.61 16.47 1.49
N LEU A 169 4.15 15.25 1.23
CA LEU A 169 3.07 14.50 1.86
C LEU A 169 2.05 15.42 2.52
N LYS A 170 0.91 15.69 1.87
CA LYS A 170 -0.25 16.08 2.67
C LYS A 170 -0.53 14.93 3.62
N THR A 171 -0.01 15.04 4.84
CA THR A 171 0.05 13.97 5.84
C THR A 171 -1.33 13.67 6.42
N HIS A 172 -2.31 14.48 6.03
CA HIS A 172 -3.68 14.46 6.46
C HIS A 172 -4.57 15.09 5.38
N TYR A 173 -5.77 14.54 5.22
CA TYR A 173 -6.87 15.25 4.61
C TYR A 173 -7.53 16.12 5.66
N SER A 174 -7.98 17.32 5.28
CA SER A 174 -9.12 17.87 6.01
C SER A 174 -10.35 17.06 5.64
N THR A 175 -11.22 16.80 6.61
CA THR A 175 -12.54 16.19 6.37
C THR A 175 -13.29 16.82 5.19
N SER A 176 -13.20 18.15 5.06
CA SER A 176 -13.81 18.95 3.99
C SER A 176 -13.27 18.66 2.58
N GLU A 177 -12.09 18.05 2.47
CA GLU A 177 -11.47 17.74 1.18
C GLU A 177 -11.92 16.41 0.59
N ILE A 178 -12.60 15.57 1.37
CA ILE A 178 -13.03 14.23 0.97
C ILE A 178 -14.33 14.37 0.18
N THR A 179 -14.21 14.93 -1.02
CA THR A 179 -15.31 15.14 -1.97
C THR A 179 -15.07 14.34 -3.25
N PRO A 180 -16.11 13.99 -4.02
CA PRO A 180 -15.94 13.28 -5.29
C PRO A 180 -14.99 13.98 -6.26
N GLU A 181 -15.13 15.30 -6.40
CA GLU A 181 -14.29 16.13 -7.27
C GLU A 181 -12.80 16.02 -6.88
N ASN A 182 -12.50 16.17 -5.59
CA ASN A 182 -11.13 16.10 -5.11
C ASN A 182 -10.55 14.70 -5.24
N ILE A 183 -11.33 13.65 -5.00
CA ILE A 183 -10.88 12.26 -5.18
C ILE A 183 -10.52 12.00 -6.64
N LEU A 184 -11.32 12.49 -7.59
CA LEU A 184 -11.10 12.26 -9.03
C LEU A 184 -9.95 13.08 -9.61
N HIS A 185 -9.72 14.30 -9.11
CA HIS A 185 -8.78 15.24 -9.72
C HIS A 185 -7.53 15.52 -8.89
N LYS A 186 -7.67 15.66 -7.57
CA LYS A 186 -6.59 16.04 -6.65
C LYS A 186 -5.90 14.84 -6.01
N PHE A 187 -6.66 13.83 -5.62
CA PHE A 187 -6.17 12.65 -4.88
C PHE A 187 -6.17 11.39 -5.72
N LYS A 188 -6.34 11.49 -7.05
CA LYS A 188 -6.51 10.36 -7.95
C LYS A 188 -5.45 9.26 -7.77
N ASP A 189 -4.20 9.65 -7.50
CA ASP A 189 -3.07 8.72 -7.41
C ASP A 189 -3.07 7.90 -6.10
N LEU A 190 -3.92 8.27 -5.14
CA LEU A 190 -4.11 7.59 -3.84
C LEU A 190 -5.25 6.56 -3.87
N PHE A 191 -6.02 6.55 -4.97
CA PHE A 191 -7.13 5.65 -5.23
C PHE A 191 -6.84 4.80 -6.48
N VAL A 192 -7.57 3.71 -6.60
CA VAL A 192 -7.63 2.87 -7.78
C VAL A 192 -9.02 3.05 -8.39
N PHE A 193 -9.08 3.23 -9.70
CA PHE A 193 -10.32 3.32 -10.47
C PHE A 193 -10.27 2.25 -11.55
N LEU A 194 -11.24 1.34 -11.58
CA LEU A 194 -11.26 0.19 -12.49
C LEU A 194 -12.64 -0.03 -13.08
N LYS A 195 -12.72 -0.08 -14.41
CA LYS A 195 -13.89 -0.60 -15.14
C LYS A 195 -13.94 -2.13 -15.04
N PRO A 196 -15.06 -2.77 -15.42
CA PRO A 196 -15.18 -4.21 -15.45
C PRO A 196 -14.02 -4.86 -16.22
N GLY A 197 -13.33 -5.82 -15.59
CA GLY A 197 -12.21 -6.55 -16.18
C GLY A 197 -10.88 -5.79 -16.23
N GLU A 198 -10.83 -4.52 -15.85
CA GLU A 198 -9.58 -3.75 -15.86
C GLU A 198 -8.61 -4.21 -14.76
N ILE A 199 -7.33 -3.97 -15.05
CA ILE A 199 -6.20 -4.27 -14.18
C ILE A 199 -5.40 -2.99 -13.96
N TYR A 200 -5.00 -2.74 -12.72
CA TYR A 200 -4.05 -1.70 -12.35
C TYR A 200 -2.86 -2.33 -11.62
N GLN A 201 -1.65 -1.82 -11.83
CA GLN A 201 -0.44 -2.34 -11.19
C GLN A 201 0.41 -1.23 -10.59
N ASP A 202 0.81 -1.42 -9.34
CA ASP A 202 1.91 -0.66 -8.71
C ASP A 202 3.15 -1.56 -8.66
N ASN A 203 4.34 -0.97 -8.85
CA ASN A 203 5.62 -1.66 -8.74
C ASN A 203 6.47 -1.00 -7.63
N TYR A 204 7.10 -1.83 -6.80
CA TYR A 204 7.92 -1.40 -5.66
C TYR A 204 9.29 -2.04 -5.71
N ASN A 205 10.34 -1.21 -5.71
CA ASN A 205 11.72 -1.65 -5.67
C ASN A 205 12.05 -2.28 -4.30
N LEU A 206 12.54 -3.52 -4.26
CA LEU A 206 12.91 -4.24 -3.03
C LEU A 206 14.43 -4.29 -2.76
N VAL A 207 15.23 -3.36 -3.32
CA VAL A 207 16.69 -3.36 -3.17
C VAL A 207 17.15 -3.30 -1.72
N ALA A 208 16.46 -2.56 -0.84
CA ALA A 208 16.81 -2.51 0.58
C ALA A 208 16.60 -3.87 1.25
N PHE A 209 15.48 -4.54 0.98
CA PHE A 209 15.23 -5.91 1.48
C PHE A 209 16.33 -6.88 1.03
N LYS A 210 16.80 -6.74 -0.22
CA LYS A 210 17.95 -7.51 -0.72
C LYS A 210 19.23 -7.24 0.05
N LEU A 211 19.52 -5.97 0.35
CA LEU A 211 20.71 -5.59 1.11
C LEU A 211 20.70 -6.18 2.54
N LEU A 212 19.52 -6.22 3.15
CA LEU A 212 19.30 -6.79 4.48
C LEU A 212 19.28 -8.32 4.53
N LYS A 213 19.08 -9.00 3.39
CA LYS A 213 19.17 -10.46 3.21
C LYS A 213 18.16 -11.32 3.99
N GLY A 214 17.11 -10.75 4.57
CA GLY A 214 16.10 -11.52 5.29
C GLY A 214 15.21 -12.39 4.40
N ASN A 215 14.41 -13.28 5.01
CA ASN A 215 13.30 -13.93 4.35
C ASN A 215 12.00 -13.18 4.63
N PHE A 216 11.40 -12.56 3.62
CA PHE A 216 10.27 -11.64 3.79
C PHE A 216 9.00 -12.18 3.13
N THR A 217 7.95 -12.37 3.91
CA THR A 217 6.61 -12.74 3.45
C THR A 217 5.73 -11.50 3.36
N PHE A 218 5.45 -11.06 2.15
CA PHE A 218 4.62 -9.90 1.86
C PHE A 218 3.14 -10.29 1.84
N CYS A 219 2.30 -9.49 2.50
CA CYS A 219 0.86 -9.67 2.51
C CYS A 219 0.12 -8.33 2.56
N VAL A 220 -1.11 -8.32 2.06
CA VAL A 220 -2.03 -7.17 2.09
C VAL A 220 -3.16 -7.45 3.07
N GLU A 221 -3.64 -6.43 3.79
CA GLU A 221 -4.83 -6.57 4.63
C GLU A 221 -6.04 -7.00 3.78
N PRO A 222 -6.77 -8.08 4.14
CA PRO A 222 -7.81 -8.65 3.29
C PRO A 222 -9.12 -7.86 3.31
N PHE A 223 -9.09 -6.57 3.66
CA PHE A 223 -10.26 -5.72 3.77
C PHE A 223 -9.99 -4.30 3.28
N LEU A 224 -10.89 -3.77 2.44
CA LEU A 224 -10.89 -2.38 2.01
C LEU A 224 -12.02 -1.60 2.72
N PRO A 225 -11.70 -0.58 3.54
CA PRO A 225 -12.65 0.21 4.29
C PRO A 225 -13.38 1.20 3.39
N ASP A 226 -14.60 1.55 3.78
CA ASP A 226 -15.38 2.62 3.15
C ASP A 226 -15.08 4.00 3.75
N TYR A 227 -13.98 4.14 4.48
CA TYR A 227 -13.56 5.36 5.15
C TYR A 227 -12.05 5.54 5.07
N ILE A 228 -11.63 6.78 5.32
CA ILE A 228 -10.23 7.16 5.52
C ILE A 228 -10.09 7.97 6.80
N TYR A 229 -8.94 7.88 7.46
CA TYR A 229 -8.62 8.72 8.60
C TYR A 229 -8.24 10.13 8.12
N ALA A 230 -9.03 11.14 8.45
CA ALA A 230 -8.74 12.54 8.24
C ALA A 230 -8.22 13.19 9.53
N GLU A 231 -7.64 14.39 9.42
CA GLU A 231 -7.08 15.18 10.52
C GLU A 231 -5.89 14.50 11.24
N LEU A 232 -4.70 15.10 11.16
CA LEU A 232 -3.43 14.50 11.62
C LEU A 232 -3.47 14.03 13.09
N PHE A 233 -4.05 14.85 13.97
CA PHE A 233 -4.00 14.62 15.42
C PHE A 233 -5.22 13.84 15.95
N ASN A 234 -6.37 13.95 15.27
CA ASN A 234 -7.63 13.43 15.78
C ASN A 234 -8.03 12.09 15.14
N LYS A 235 -7.35 11.67 14.06
CA LYS A 235 -7.64 10.41 13.32
C LYS A 235 -9.15 10.21 13.15
N ILE A 236 -9.82 11.19 12.54
CA ILE A 236 -11.27 11.17 12.37
C ILE A 236 -11.61 10.22 11.22
N LYS A 237 -12.35 9.15 11.52
CA LYS A 237 -12.90 8.26 10.48
C LYS A 237 -13.89 9.05 9.64
N THR A 238 -13.52 9.30 8.39
CA THR A 238 -14.32 10.07 7.44
C THR A 238 -14.80 9.15 6.33
N PRO A 239 -16.11 8.99 6.14
CA PRO A 239 -16.65 8.11 5.11
C PRO A 239 -16.24 8.62 3.73
N LEU A 240 -15.87 7.69 2.86
CA LEU A 240 -15.69 7.99 1.46
C LEU A 240 -17.07 8.18 0.80
N PRO A 241 -17.17 9.04 -0.23
CA PRO A 241 -18.37 9.14 -1.04
C PRO A 241 -18.80 7.75 -1.55
N LYS A 242 -20.08 7.52 -1.86
CA LYS A 242 -20.49 6.23 -2.45
C LYS A 242 -20.26 6.19 -3.97
N VAL A 243 -20.15 7.35 -4.60
CA VAL A 243 -19.97 7.51 -6.05
C VAL A 243 -18.96 8.63 -6.31
N VAL A 244 -18.03 8.38 -7.24
CA VAL A 244 -17.06 9.36 -7.75
C VAL A 244 -16.99 9.24 -9.27
N GLY A 245 -17.42 10.28 -9.98
CA GLY A 245 -17.55 10.22 -11.43
C GLY A 245 -18.47 9.06 -11.85
N GLU A 246 -17.95 8.16 -12.69
CA GLU A 246 -18.66 6.95 -13.13
C GLU A 246 -18.40 5.70 -12.27
N TYR A 247 -17.70 5.84 -11.14
CA TYR A 247 -17.24 4.73 -10.30
C TYR A 247 -18.00 4.66 -8.97
N ASN A 248 -18.34 3.45 -8.54
CA ASN A 248 -18.93 3.19 -7.23
C ASN A 248 -17.84 2.80 -6.22
N LEU A 249 -18.00 3.19 -4.96
CA LEU A 249 -17.07 2.81 -3.91
C LEU A 249 -17.15 1.31 -3.66
N TYR A 250 -16.00 0.64 -3.75
CA TYR A 250 -15.83 -0.71 -3.24
C TYR A 250 -15.46 -0.68 -1.76
N SER A 251 -16.13 -1.51 -0.95
CA SER A 251 -15.72 -1.81 0.41
C SER A 251 -16.10 -3.23 0.77
N GLY A 252 -15.20 -3.92 1.45
CA GLY A 252 -15.38 -5.31 1.83
C GLY A 252 -14.10 -6.12 1.74
N ASN A 253 -14.27 -7.42 1.89
CA ASN A 253 -13.16 -8.36 1.86
C ASN A 253 -12.62 -8.54 0.44
N VAL A 254 -11.31 -8.46 0.30
CA VAL A 254 -10.61 -8.72 -0.96
C VAL A 254 -9.96 -10.09 -0.94
N ASN A 255 -9.93 -10.73 -2.11
CA ASN A 255 -9.07 -11.89 -2.30
C ASN A 255 -7.64 -11.39 -2.46
N SER A 256 -6.78 -11.71 -1.49
CA SER A 256 -5.36 -11.44 -1.55
C SER A 256 -4.53 -12.69 -1.31
N ASP A 257 -3.39 -12.76 -1.97
CA ASP A 257 -2.38 -13.78 -1.76
C ASP A 257 -1.21 -13.23 -0.91
N LYS A 258 -0.24 -14.09 -0.67
CA LYS A 258 1.02 -13.75 0.01
C LYS A 258 2.16 -14.29 -0.82
N ILE A 259 3.28 -13.57 -0.83
CA ILE A 259 4.50 -14.01 -1.52
C ILE A 259 5.67 -13.93 -0.56
N THR A 260 6.48 -14.99 -0.52
CA THR A 260 7.71 -15.04 0.27
C THR A 260 8.91 -14.90 -0.66
N ILE A 261 9.83 -13.98 -0.33
CA ILE A 261 11.08 -13.76 -1.06
C ILE A 261 12.24 -13.92 -0.07
N ALA A 262 13.10 -14.89 -0.34
CA ALA A 262 14.36 -15.09 0.37
C ALA A 262 15.50 -14.40 -0.39
N PHE A 263 16.34 -13.65 0.33
CA PHE A 263 17.38 -12.79 -0.22
C PHE A 263 18.80 -13.21 0.17
#